data_AF-J9EEM9-F1
#
_entry.id   AF-J9EEM9-F1
#
_cell.length_a   1.000
_cell.length_b   1.000
_cell.length_c   1.000
_cell.angle_alpha   90.00
_cell.angle_beta   90.00
_cell.angle_gamma   90.00
#
_symmetry.space_group_name_H-M   'P 1'
#
loop_
_entity.id
_entity.type
_entity.pdbx_description
1 polymer ?
#
loop_
_entity_poly.entity_id
_entity_poly.type
_entity_poly.pdbx_seq_one_letter_code
_entity_poly.pdbx_strand_id
1 'polypeptide(L)'
;MYGERSAQLIDELIAPMVDMNFTIGEFMALRLITFWNPYGVTFSPQTKKTIEMARNRAVNELYRWYSDQHFESIDIRLGNLLLLLCPITEQLHYMTEIVKLIPSFGTLNERDSYLQNILAT
;
A
#
# COMPACT_ATOMS: atom_id res chain seq x y z
N MET A 1 -0.42 -3.89 22.85
CA MET A 1 0.24 -4.18 21.55
C MET A 1 -0.75 -4.45 20.41
N TYR A 2 -2.02 -4.79 20.67
CA TYR A 2 -3.08 -4.78 19.67
C TYR A 2 -4.17 -3.81 20.14
N GLY A 3 -4.19 -2.62 19.56
CA GLY A 3 -5.17 -1.56 19.88
C GLY A 3 -6.32 -1.56 18.88
N GLU A 4 -7.29 -0.67 19.09
CA GLU A 4 -8.43 -0.43 18.20
C GLU A 4 -8.02 -0.31 16.73
N ARG A 5 -6.88 0.33 16.44
CA ARG A 5 -6.36 0.48 15.08
C ARG A 5 -5.94 -0.83 14.42
N SER A 6 -5.43 -1.79 15.19
CA SER A 6 -5.10 -3.13 14.68
C SER A 6 -6.36 -3.91 14.32
N ALA A 7 -7.45 -3.73 15.07
CA ALA A 7 -8.75 -4.32 14.75
C ALA A 7 -9.34 -3.69 13.48
N GLN A 8 -9.30 -2.36 13.37
CA GLN A 8 -9.72 -1.64 12.16
C GLN A 8 -8.94 -2.11 10.92
N LEU A 9 -7.62 -2.33 11.03
CA LEU A 9 -6.83 -2.87 9.92
C LEU A 9 -7.30 -4.27 9.49
N ILE A 10 -7.69 -5.11 10.44
CA ILE A 10 -8.24 -6.42 10.14
C ILE A 10 -9.57 -6.26 9.38
N ASP A 11 -10.46 -5.41 9.88
CA ASP A 11 -11.81 -5.23 9.32
C ASP A 11 -11.80 -4.52 7.95
N GLU A 12 -10.91 -3.54 7.76
CA GLU A 12 -10.88 -2.69 6.57
C GLU A 12 -9.95 -3.20 5.46
N LEU A 13 -8.95 -4.03 5.80
CA LEU A 13 -7.96 -4.52 4.84
C LEU A 13 -7.94 -6.05 4.77
N ILE A 14 -7.75 -6.73 5.90
CA ILE A 14 -7.53 -8.19 5.90
C ILE A 14 -8.82 -8.96 5.57
N ALA A 15 -9.95 -8.62 6.19
CA ALA A 15 -11.23 -9.28 5.95
C ALA A 15 -11.69 -9.11 4.50
N PRO A 16 -11.68 -7.91 3.87
CA PRO A 16 -11.98 -7.76 2.46
C PRO A 16 -11.08 -8.57 1.54
N MET A 17 -9.77 -8.66 1.84
CA MET A 17 -8.85 -9.51 1.08
C MET A 17 -9.25 -10.99 1.19
N VAL A 18 -9.60 -11.46 2.38
CA VAL A 18 -10.07 -12.84 2.56
C VAL A 18 -11.38 -13.08 1.79
N ASP A 19 -12.36 -12.19 1.92
CA ASP A 19 -13.67 -12.31 1.26
C ASP A 19 -13.57 -12.31 -0.27
N MET A 20 -12.62 -11.55 -0.82
CA MET A 20 -12.34 -11.51 -2.25
C MET A 20 -11.55 -12.73 -2.78
N ASN A 21 -11.09 -13.63 -1.90
CA ASN A 21 -10.09 -14.65 -2.22
C ASN A 21 -8.85 -14.02 -2.89
N PHE A 22 -8.25 -13.05 -2.21
CA PHE A 22 -7.14 -12.28 -2.75
C PHE A 22 -5.97 -13.17 -3.15
N THR A 23 -5.52 -13.02 -4.38
CA THR A 23 -4.44 -13.80 -4.95
C THR A 23 -3.08 -13.14 -4.72
N ILE A 24 -2.02 -13.93 -4.85
CA ILE A 24 -0.64 -13.41 -4.80
C ILE A 24 -0.41 -12.40 -5.94
N GLY A 25 -0.99 -12.63 -7.13
CA GLY A 25 -0.90 -11.72 -8.27
C GLY A 25 -1.47 -10.34 -7.95
N GLU A 26 -2.66 -10.31 -7.35
CA GLU A 26 -3.31 -9.09 -6.87
C GLU A 26 -2.49 -8.38 -5.79
N PHE A 27 -1.90 -9.12 -4.86
CA PHE A 27 -1.03 -8.55 -3.83
C PHE A 27 0.22 -7.90 -4.41
N MET A 28 0.85 -8.53 -5.40
CA MET A 28 2.01 -7.95 -6.07
C MET A 28 1.64 -6.70 -6.88
N ALA A 29 0.49 -6.72 -7.57
CA ALA A 29 -0.01 -5.55 -8.28
C ALA A 29 -0.33 -4.39 -7.32
N LEU A 30 -0.98 -4.68 -6.18
CA LEU A 30 -1.29 -3.69 -5.15
C LEU A 30 -0.03 -3.03 -4.61
N ARG A 31 1.01 -3.82 -4.29
CA ARG A 31 2.32 -3.28 -3.88
C ARG A 31 2.92 -2.35 -4.93
N LEU A 32 2.85 -2.70 -6.20
CA LEU A 32 3.37 -1.89 -7.29
C LEU A 32 2.58 -0.58 -7.45
N ILE A 33 1.26 -0.63 -7.34
CA ILE A 33 0.39 0.55 -7.41
C ILE A 33 0.67 1.50 -6.24
N THR A 34 0.81 0.97 -5.02
CA THR A 34 1.17 1.75 -3.83
C THR A 34 2.54 2.40 -3.99
N PHE A 35 3.53 1.70 -4.55
CA PHE A 35 4.86 2.25 -4.81
C PHE A 35 4.84 3.47 -5.74
N TRP A 36 4.03 3.43 -6.80
CA TRP A 36 3.83 4.56 -7.72
C TRP A 36 2.79 5.57 -7.22
N ASN A 37 2.43 5.56 -5.94
CA ASN A 37 1.57 6.56 -5.32
C ASN A 37 2.27 7.25 -4.14
N PRO A 38 3.36 8.00 -4.39
CA PRO A 38 4.10 8.67 -3.33
C PRO A 38 3.29 9.80 -2.70
N TYR A 39 2.90 9.61 -1.44
CA TYR A 39 2.22 10.62 -0.63
C TYR A 39 3.25 11.58 -0.01
N GLY A 40 2.93 12.88 0.02
CA GLY A 40 3.73 13.88 0.73
C GLY A 40 5.07 14.30 0.09
N VAL A 41 5.41 13.79 -1.10
CA VAL A 41 6.64 14.16 -1.81
C VAL A 41 6.34 15.08 -3.00
N THR A 42 7.04 16.21 -3.06
CA THR A 42 6.94 17.15 -4.18
C THR A 42 7.88 16.76 -5.31
N PHE A 43 7.30 16.40 -6.46
CA PHE A 43 8.05 16.08 -7.67
C PHE A 43 7.95 17.18 -8.73
N SER A 44 8.94 17.20 -9.64
CA SER A 44 8.86 18.01 -10.86
C SER A 44 7.67 17.57 -11.72
N PRO A 45 7.13 18.45 -12.58
CA PRO A 45 6.03 18.10 -13.49
C PRO A 45 6.34 16.87 -14.35
N GLN A 46 7.57 16.74 -14.84
CA GLN A 46 8.02 15.61 -15.64
C GLN A 46 7.98 14.31 -14.84
N THR A 47 8.50 14.32 -13.62
CA THR A 47 8.50 13.13 -12.75
C THR A 47 7.09 12.73 -12.34
N LYS A 48 6.20 13.70 -12.06
CA LYS A 48 4.77 13.41 -11.80
C LYS A 48 4.13 12.66 -12.97
N LYS A 49 4.40 13.09 -14.21
CA LYS A 49 3.91 12.41 -15.41
C LYS A 49 4.46 10.98 -15.53
N THR A 50 5.74 10.77 -15.26
CA THR A 50 6.34 9.43 -15.26
C THR A 50 5.70 8.51 -14.22
N ILE A 51 5.48 9.01 -13.00
CA ILE A 51 4.81 8.27 -11.92
C ILE A 51 3.39 7.89 -12.33
N GLU A 52 2.61 8.84 -12.87
CA GLU A 52 1.25 8.59 -13.34
C GLU A 52 1.21 7.53 -14.45
N MET A 53 2.12 7.62 -15.43
CA MET A 53 2.24 6.62 -16.50
C MET A 53 2.57 5.23 -15.96
N ALA A 54 3.48 5.13 -14.98
CA ALA A 54 3.86 3.86 -14.37
C ALA A 54 2.70 3.25 -13.57
N ARG A 55 1.98 4.07 -12.79
CA ARG A 55 0.78 3.65 -12.06
C ARG A 55 -0.30 3.14 -13.01
N ASN A 56 -0.60 3.89 -14.07
CA ASN A 56 -1.61 3.50 -15.06
C ASN A 56 -1.22 2.20 -15.78
N ARG A 57 0.08 1.99 -16.04
CA ARG A 57 0.58 0.72 -16.58
C ARG A 57 0.32 -0.43 -15.63
N ALA A 58 0.63 -0.29 -14.33
CA ALA A 58 0.41 -1.34 -13.34
C ALA A 58 -1.08 -1.73 -13.25
N VAL A 59 -1.99 -0.76 -13.27
CA VAL A 59 -3.45 -1.02 -13.28
C VAL A 59 -3.88 -1.74 -14.57
N ASN A 60 -3.37 -1.32 -15.73
CA ASN A 60 -3.69 -1.96 -17.00
C ASN A 60 -3.14 -3.38 -17.11
N GLU A 61 -1.96 -3.64 -16.57
CA GLU A 61 -1.37 -4.99 -16.52
C GLU A 61 -2.19 -5.91 -15.62
N LEU A 62 -2.64 -5.42 -14.46
CA LEU A 62 -3.55 -6.16 -13.58
C LEU A 62 -4.88 -6.48 -14.29
N TYR A 63 -5.46 -5.51 -15.00
CA TYR A 63 -6.68 -5.73 -15.78
C TYR A 63 -6.50 -6.82 -16.84
N ARG A 64 -5.40 -6.75 -17.60
CA ARG A 64 -5.07 -7.78 -18.61
C ARG A 64 -4.87 -9.16 -17.97
N TRP A 65 -4.16 -9.21 -16.84
CA TRP A 65 -3.97 -10.44 -16.10
C TRP A 65 -5.30 -11.06 -15.65
N TYR A 66 -6.26 -10.26 -15.18
CA TYR A 66 -7.61 -10.77 -14.88
C TYR A 66 -8.30 -11.38 -16.10
N SER A 67 -8.20 -10.73 -17.27
CA SER A 67 -8.74 -11.27 -18.52
C SER A 67 -8.09 -12.60 -18.90
N ASP A 68 -6.76 -12.69 -18.81
CA ASP A 68 -6.01 -13.91 -19.12
C ASP A 68 -6.34 -15.06 -18.16
N GLN A 69 -6.60 -14.75 -16.89
CA GLN A 69 -7.02 -15.70 -15.86
C GLN A 69 -8.54 -15.98 -15.85
N HIS A 70 -9.30 -15.38 -16.78
CA HIS A 70 -10.75 -15.58 -16.93
C HIS A 70 -11.57 -15.24 -15.66
N PHE A 71 -11.18 -14.18 -14.95
CA PHE A 71 -11.99 -13.69 -13.83
C PHE A 71 -13.34 -13.17 -14.31
N GLU A 72 -14.39 -13.46 -13.56
CA GLU A 72 -15.70 -12.84 -13.76
C GLU A 72 -15.73 -11.42 -13.20
N SER A 73 -16.56 -10.55 -13.80
CA SER A 73 -16.80 -9.19 -13.31
C SER A 73 -15.52 -8.38 -13.02
N ILE A 74 -14.57 -8.41 -13.97
CA ILE A 74 -13.23 -7.81 -13.86
C ILE A 74 -13.28 -6.36 -13.33
N ASP A 75 -14.17 -5.52 -13.86
CA ASP A 75 -14.29 -4.12 -13.45
C ASP A 75 -14.62 -3.96 -11.96
N ILE A 76 -15.53 -4.80 -11.44
CA ILE A 76 -15.92 -4.80 -10.02
C ILE A 76 -14.74 -5.26 -9.17
N ARG A 77 -14.07 -6.34 -9.57
CA ARG A 77 -12.94 -6.89 -8.82
C ARG A 77 -11.76 -5.92 -8.78
N LEU A 78 -11.43 -5.29 -9.91
CA LEU A 78 -10.40 -4.25 -9.97
C LEU A 78 -10.77 -3.06 -9.09
N GLY A 79 -12.02 -2.59 -9.15
CA GLY A 79 -12.52 -1.52 -8.29
C GLY A 79 -12.34 -1.85 -6.81
N ASN A 80 -12.79 -3.03 -6.38
CA ASN A 80 -12.64 -3.49 -5.01
C ASN A 80 -11.18 -3.56 -4.56
N LEU A 81 -10.26 -4.03 -5.43
CA LEU A 81 -8.83 -4.04 -5.13
C LEU A 81 -8.28 -2.63 -4.94
N LEU A 82 -8.66 -1.67 -5.80
CA LEU A 82 -8.19 -0.29 -5.70
C LEU A 82 -8.70 0.42 -4.44
N LEU A 83 -9.87 0.03 -3.92
CA LEU A 83 -10.39 0.56 -2.65
C LEU A 83 -9.49 0.20 -1.45
N LEU A 84 -8.77 -0.92 -1.51
CA LEU A 84 -7.82 -1.33 -0.46
C LEU A 84 -6.63 -0.37 -0.32
N LEU A 85 -6.37 0.49 -1.32
CA LEU A 85 -5.32 1.50 -1.23
C LEU A 85 -5.58 2.53 -0.11
N CYS A 86 -6.85 2.79 0.20
CA CYS A 86 -7.23 3.75 1.25
C CYS A 86 -6.76 3.29 2.64
N PRO A 87 -7.19 2.13 3.16
CA PRO A 87 -6.73 1.64 4.47
C PRO A 87 -5.21 1.39 4.51
N ILE A 88 -4.59 1.01 3.38
CA ILE A 88 -3.12 0.90 3.29
C ILE A 88 -2.45 2.26 3.51
N THR A 89 -2.95 3.32 2.86
CA THR A 89 -2.37 4.66 2.98
C THR A 89 -2.52 5.20 4.40
N GLU A 90 -3.67 4.98 5.02
CA GLU A 90 -3.90 5.36 6.42
C GLU A 90 -2.98 4.62 7.39
N GLN A 91 -2.83 3.30 7.21
CA GLN A 91 -1.93 2.49 8.03
C GLN A 91 -0.47 2.90 7.85
N LEU A 92 -0.04 3.20 6.63
CA LEU A 92 1.31 3.71 6.35
C LEU A 92 1.57 5.05 7.05
N HIS A 93 0.59 5.97 7.01
CA HIS A 93 0.69 7.24 7.71
C HIS A 93 0.80 7.03 9.23
N TYR A 94 -0.09 6.20 9.81
CA TYR A 94 -0.07 5.88 11.23
C TYR A 94 1.26 5.25 11.68
N MET A 95 1.75 4.25 10.93
CA MET A 95 3.05 3.63 11.21
C MET A 95 4.18 4.65 11.12
N THR A 96 4.17 5.54 10.12
CA THR A 96 5.18 6.58 9.98
C THR A 96 5.21 7.48 11.21
N GLU A 97 4.05 7.91 11.71
CA GLU A 97 3.97 8.74 12.92
C GLU A 97 4.43 8.00 14.18
N ILE A 98 4.07 6.71 14.35
CA ILE A 98 4.62 5.89 15.45
C ILE A 98 6.13 5.80 15.36
N VAL A 99 6.66 5.53 14.17
CA VAL A 99 8.10 5.32 13.99
C VAL A 99 8.86 6.61 14.30
N LYS A 100 8.32 7.78 13.96
CA LYS A 100 8.86 9.09 14.36
C LYS A 100 8.91 9.31 15.87
N LEU A 101 8.07 8.64 16.66
CA LEU A 101 8.04 8.74 18.12
C LEU A 101 9.06 7.83 18.81
N ILE A 102 9.56 6.77 18.15
CA ILE A 102 10.54 5.83 18.70
C ILE A 102 11.79 6.52 19.30
N PRO A 103 12.38 7.57 18.67
CA PRO A 103 13.51 8.29 19.24
C PRO A 103 13.22 8.90 20.62
N SER A 104 11.98 9.33 20.88
CA SER A 104 11.56 10.02 22.10
C SER A 104 11.42 9.09 23.32
N PHE A 105 11.24 7.78 23.11
CA PHE A 105 10.96 6.82 24.18
C PHE A 105 12.17 6.00 24.65
N GLY A 106 13.37 6.26 24.09
CA GLY A 106 14.55 5.44 24.36
C GLY A 106 14.48 4.11 23.61
N THR A 107 15.40 3.95 22.65
CA THR A 107 15.72 2.76 21.85
C THR A 107 14.76 1.57 21.89
N LEU A 108 14.13 1.27 20.75
CA LEU A 108 13.92 -0.13 20.36
C LEU A 108 15.28 -0.82 20.37
N ASN A 109 15.43 -1.87 21.19
CA ASN A 109 16.70 -2.58 21.40
C ASN A 109 17.31 -3.18 20.12
N GLU A 110 16.56 -3.19 19.02
CA GLU A 110 16.97 -3.66 17.70
C GLU A 110 16.80 -2.53 16.66
N ARG A 111 17.43 -1.37 16.90
CA ARG A 111 17.59 -0.37 15.84
C ARG A 111 18.49 -0.94 14.75
N ASP A 112 17.88 -1.63 13.78
CA ASP A 112 18.56 -1.98 12.55
C ASP A 112 19.01 -0.68 11.87
N SER A 113 20.26 -0.64 11.41
CA SER A 113 20.88 0.57 10.83
C SER A 113 20.05 1.19 9.70
N TYR A 114 19.26 0.36 9.01
CA TYR A 114 18.29 0.75 7.99
C TYR A 114 17.17 1.66 8.50
N LEU A 115 16.61 1.37 9.67
CA LEU A 115 15.52 2.18 10.25
C LEU A 115 16.02 3.57 10.67
N GLN A 116 17.29 3.68 11.08
CA GLN A 116 17.89 4.99 11.39
C GLN A 116 18.02 5.86 10.14
N ASN A 117 18.44 5.29 9.01
CA ASN A 117 18.56 6.02 7.75
C ASN A 117 17.20 6.50 7.22
N ILE A 118 16.16 5.67 7.36
CA ILE A 118 14.80 6.04 6.94
C ILE A 118 14.25 7.21 7.76
N LEU A 119 14.58 7.28 9.05
CA LEU A 119 14.08 8.32 9.97
C LEU A 119 14.92 9.60 10.01
N ALA A 120 16.11 9.59 9.42
CA ALA A 120 17.02 10.75 9.38
C ALA A 120 16.77 11.68 8.18
N THR A 121 15.79 11.37 7.33
CA THR A 121 15.39 12.15 6.14
C THR A 121 14.08 12.86 6.39
#